data_AF-A0A924RKW7-F1
#
_entry.id   AF-A0A924RKW7-F1
#
_cell.length_a   1.000
_cell.length_b   1.000
_cell.length_c   1.000
_cell.angle_alpha   90.00
_cell.angle_beta   90.00
_cell.angle_gamma   90.00
#
_symmetry.space_group_name_H-M   'P 1'
#
loop_
_entity.id
_entity.type
_entity.pdbx_description
1 polymer ?
#
loop_
_entity_poly.entity_id
_entity_poly.type
_entity_poly.pdbx_seq_one_letter_code
_entity_poly.pdbx_strand_id
1 'polypeptide(L)'
;MWRAAADRLARALRSYEKVAGAVPAGTGRDELEAAFALLAAAVADGRAACAAAQAAAPSSGLDVPAGPGGAHADLHHRLTRLGAEVAAAAEGAAMVRVGDASALARVGTRAARARTEAAEVLARARGTVHP
;
A
#
# COMPACT_ATOMS: atom_id res chain seq x y z
N MET A 1 0.70 4.54 16.42
CA MET A 1 1.52 4.20 15.22
C MET A 1 0.68 3.63 14.07
N TRP A 2 -0.25 2.69 14.30
CA TRP A 2 -1.09 2.09 13.25
C TRP A 2 -1.89 3.09 12.42
N ARG A 3 -2.48 4.10 13.07
CA ARG A 3 -3.14 5.20 12.38
C ARG A 3 -2.20 5.95 11.43
N ALA A 4 -0.98 6.24 11.88
CA ALA A 4 0.03 6.90 11.04
C ALA A 4 0.43 6.02 9.84
N ALA A 5 0.52 4.70 9.99
CA ALA A 5 0.73 3.78 8.88
C ALA A 5 -0.44 3.81 7.87
N ALA A 6 -1.69 3.78 8.35
CA ALA A 6 -2.88 3.91 7.51
C ALA A 6 -2.90 5.25 6.75
N ASP A 7 -2.54 6.35 7.41
CA ASP A 7 -2.49 7.68 6.79
C ASP A 7 -1.40 7.76 5.70
N ARG A 8 -0.25 7.10 5.91
CA ARG A 8 0.82 6.99 4.90
C ARG A 8 0.36 6.22 3.67
N LEU A 9 -0.31 5.08 3.84
CA LEU A 9 -0.88 4.30 2.72
C LEU A 9 -1.87 5.13 1.91
N ALA A 10 -2.80 5.81 2.59
CA ALA A 10 -3.78 6.66 1.93
C ALA A 10 -3.11 7.83 1.18
N ARG A 11 -2.05 8.41 1.75
CA ARG A 11 -1.27 9.47 1.08
C ARG A 11 -0.56 8.96 -0.17
N ALA A 12 0.04 7.77 -0.12
CA ALA A 12 0.72 7.17 -1.27
C ALA A 12 -0.26 6.91 -2.43
N LEU A 13 -1.46 6.38 -2.14
CA LEU A 13 -2.50 6.17 -3.15
C LEU A 13 -2.97 7.49 -3.78
N ARG A 14 -3.23 8.51 -2.97
CA ARG A 14 -3.62 9.84 -3.50
C ARG A 14 -2.54 10.44 -4.38
N SER A 15 -1.27 10.21 -4.06
CA SER A 15 -0.16 10.64 -4.91
C SER A 15 -0.18 9.92 -6.25
N TYR A 16 -0.41 8.60 -6.25
CA TYR A 16 -0.59 7.83 -7.48
C TYR A 16 -1.74 8.38 -8.31
N GLU A 17 -2.93 8.52 -7.71
CA GLU A 17 -4.15 8.99 -8.39
C GLU A 17 -3.95 10.36 -9.04
N LYS A 18 -3.33 11.30 -8.31
CA LYS A 18 -3.01 12.63 -8.82
C LYS A 18 -2.10 12.56 -10.05
N VAL A 19 -1.05 11.75 -9.99
CA VAL A 19 -0.05 11.65 -11.05
C VAL A 19 -0.62 10.93 -12.27
N ALA A 20 -1.25 9.77 -12.05
CA ALA A 20 -1.92 9.02 -13.10
C ALA A 20 -2.98 9.91 -13.77
N GLY A 21 -3.82 10.58 -12.99
CA GLY A 21 -4.86 11.55 -13.39
C GLY A 21 -4.40 12.63 -14.37
N ALA A 22 -3.12 12.99 -14.34
CA ALA A 22 -2.53 13.99 -15.23
C ALA A 22 -2.00 13.41 -16.55
N VAL A 23 -2.04 12.09 -16.74
CA VAL A 23 -1.70 11.41 -18.01
C VAL A 23 -2.89 11.49 -18.96
N PRO A 24 -2.73 12.00 -20.20
CA PRO A 24 -3.79 12.05 -21.18
C PRO A 24 -4.37 10.68 -21.54
N ALA A 25 -5.63 10.65 -21.97
CA ALA A 25 -6.26 9.43 -22.49
C ALA A 25 -5.46 8.83 -23.65
N GLY A 26 -5.44 7.49 -23.74
CA GLY A 26 -4.72 6.73 -24.76
C GLY A 26 -3.29 6.34 -24.37
N THR A 27 -2.47 7.23 -23.81
CA THR A 27 -1.05 6.95 -23.52
C THR A 27 -0.90 6.12 -22.24
N GLY A 28 -1.09 4.81 -22.32
CA GLY A 28 -0.94 3.91 -21.17
C GLY A 28 -1.94 4.16 -20.04
N ARG A 29 -2.99 4.94 -20.32
CA ARG A 29 -3.94 5.44 -19.33
C ARG A 29 -4.76 4.29 -18.74
N ASP A 30 -5.22 3.38 -19.58
CA ASP A 30 -6.02 2.22 -19.16
C ASP A 30 -5.22 1.29 -18.24
N GLU A 31 -3.92 1.11 -18.51
CA GLU A 31 -3.02 0.33 -17.67
C GLU A 31 -2.77 1.01 -16.31
N LEU A 32 -2.67 2.35 -16.29
CA LEU A 32 -2.58 3.10 -15.04
C LEU A 32 -3.89 3.01 -14.23
N GLU A 33 -5.05 3.00 -14.89
CA GLU A 33 -6.34 2.81 -14.22
C GLU A 33 -6.51 1.39 -13.68
N ALA A 34 -6.09 0.37 -14.44
CA ALA A 34 -6.05 -1.01 -13.97
C ALA A 34 -5.12 -1.16 -12.75
N ALA A 35 -3.94 -0.55 -12.80
CA ALA A 35 -3.02 -0.53 -11.65
C ALA A 35 -3.60 0.23 -10.46
N PHE A 36 -4.31 1.35 -10.68
CA PHE A 36 -5.00 2.08 -9.61
C PHE A 36 -6.00 1.19 -8.87
N ALA A 37 -6.82 0.41 -9.58
CA ALA A 37 -7.79 -0.49 -8.95
C ALA A 37 -7.10 -1.51 -8.01
N LEU A 38 -5.98 -2.09 -8.45
CA LEU A 38 -5.17 -3.00 -7.64
C LEU A 38 -4.58 -2.29 -6.41
N LEU A 39 -4.01 -1.11 -6.58
CA LEU A 39 -3.42 -0.32 -5.50
C LEU A 39 -4.48 0.15 -4.48
N ALA A 40 -5.66 0.55 -4.96
CA ALA A 40 -6.78 0.96 -4.12
C ALA A 40 -7.26 -0.20 -3.24
N ALA A 41 -7.42 -1.39 -3.81
CA ALA A 41 -7.73 -2.60 -3.06
C ALA A 41 -6.61 -2.94 -2.04
N ALA A 42 -5.34 -2.86 -2.44
CA ALA A 42 -4.20 -3.10 -1.55
C ALA A 42 -4.17 -2.14 -0.34
N VAL A 43 -4.45 -0.85 -0.59
CA VAL A 43 -4.50 0.17 0.45
C VAL A 43 -5.71 0.00 1.35
N ALA A 44 -6.86 -0.41 0.82
CA ALA A 44 -8.03 -0.74 1.63
C ALA A 44 -7.73 -1.90 2.60
N ASP A 45 -7.16 -2.99 2.10
CA ASP A 45 -6.74 -4.14 2.92
C ASP A 45 -5.72 -3.76 3.99
N GLY A 46 -4.69 -2.98 3.62
CA GLY A 46 -3.69 -2.48 4.56
C GLY A 46 -4.28 -1.57 5.65
N ARG A 47 -5.25 -0.72 5.31
CA ARG A 47 -5.98 0.12 6.29
C ARG A 47 -6.86 -0.71 7.22
N ALA A 48 -7.52 -1.74 6.70
CA ALA A 48 -8.28 -2.68 7.52
C ALA A 48 -7.37 -3.42 8.51
N ALA A 49 -6.19 -3.85 8.08
CA ALA A 49 -5.18 -4.44 8.94
C ALA A 49 -4.70 -3.48 10.03
N CYS A 50 -4.44 -2.21 9.70
CA CYS A 50 -4.10 -1.18 10.70
C CYS A 50 -5.22 -0.98 11.73
N ALA A 51 -6.49 -1.01 11.30
CA ALA A 51 -7.63 -0.88 12.20
C ALA A 51 -7.74 -2.09 13.15
N ALA A 52 -7.58 -3.30 12.63
CA ALA A 52 -7.55 -4.53 13.44
C ALA A 52 -6.38 -4.52 14.45
N ALA A 53 -5.19 -4.13 14.01
CA ALA A 53 -4.02 -4.01 14.89
C ALA A 53 -4.21 -2.93 15.96
N GLN A 54 -4.84 -1.81 15.63
CA GLN A 54 -5.16 -0.77 16.62
C GLN A 54 -6.18 -1.23 17.66
N ALA A 55 -7.14 -2.08 17.27
CA ALA A 55 -8.09 -2.67 18.21
C ALA A 55 -7.44 -3.71 19.13
N ALA A 56 -6.57 -4.58 18.58
CA ALA A 56 -5.91 -5.64 19.33
C ALA A 56 -4.75 -5.14 20.21
N ALA A 57 -3.97 -4.17 19.70
CA ALA A 57 -2.81 -3.60 20.36
C ALA A 57 -2.77 -2.08 20.14
N PRO A 58 -3.55 -1.31 20.93
CA PRO A 58 -3.62 0.14 20.80
C PRO A 58 -2.24 0.79 20.93
N SER A 59 -1.93 1.71 20.02
CA SER A 59 -0.69 2.48 20.05
C SER A 59 -1.02 3.98 20.04
N SER A 60 -0.63 4.69 21.11
CA SER A 60 -0.76 6.15 21.24
C SER A 60 0.46 6.92 20.71
N GLY A 61 1.62 6.26 20.58
CA GLY A 61 2.88 6.85 20.12
C GLY A 61 3.35 6.36 18.75
N LEU A 62 4.63 6.55 18.44
CA LEU A 62 5.27 6.02 17.22
C LEU A 62 5.86 4.61 17.42
N ASP A 63 5.89 4.13 18.65
CA ASP A 63 6.43 2.82 18.97
C ASP A 63 5.52 1.69 18.49
N VAL A 64 6.16 0.62 18.04
CA VAL A 64 5.49 -0.64 17.71
C VAL A 64 5.18 -1.37 19.02
N PRO A 65 3.89 -1.65 19.32
CA PRO A 65 3.54 -2.44 20.50
C PRO A 65 4.24 -3.80 20.48
N ALA A 66 4.68 -4.28 21.65
CA ALA A 66 5.12 -5.67 21.77
C ALA A 66 3.97 -6.61 21.38
N GLY A 67 4.29 -7.71 20.70
CA GLY A 67 3.33 -8.74 20.32
C GLY A 67 3.93 -10.13 20.50
N PRO A 68 3.10 -11.17 20.67
CA PRO A 68 3.57 -12.55 20.80
C PRO A 68 4.52 -12.90 19.64
N GLY A 69 5.72 -13.40 19.96
CA GLY A 69 6.71 -13.81 18.95
C GLY A 69 7.10 -12.71 17.95
N GLY A 70 6.97 -11.42 18.30
CA GLY A 70 7.31 -10.31 17.39
C GLY A 70 6.28 -10.02 16.31
N ALA A 71 5.06 -10.56 16.40
CA ALA A 71 4.04 -10.45 15.36
C ALA A 71 3.69 -9.00 14.95
N HIS A 72 3.65 -8.07 15.90
CA HIS A 72 3.38 -6.65 15.59
C HIS A 72 4.54 -5.96 14.86
N ALA A 73 5.78 -6.31 15.17
CA ALA A 73 6.95 -5.80 14.45
C ALA A 73 6.94 -6.30 13.00
N ASP A 74 6.69 -7.59 12.80
CA ASP A 74 6.53 -8.20 11.49
C ASP A 74 5.39 -7.54 10.68
N LEU A 75 4.22 -7.35 11.29
CA LEU A 75 3.09 -6.64 10.66
C LEU A 75 3.48 -5.21 10.25
N HIS A 76 4.18 -4.47 11.12
CA HIS A 76 4.66 -3.13 10.81
C HIS A 76 5.66 -3.11 9.64
N HIS A 77 6.60 -4.05 9.60
CA HIS A 77 7.55 -4.18 8.48
C HIS A 77 6.83 -4.45 7.16
N ARG A 78 5.85 -5.35 7.17
CA ARG A 78 5.02 -5.67 6.00
C ARG A 78 4.18 -4.47 5.53
N LEU A 79 3.55 -3.75 6.45
CA LEU A 79 2.85 -2.49 6.14
C LEU A 79 3.78 -1.44 5.51
N THR A 80 5.01 -1.35 6.00
CA THR A 80 6.02 -0.44 5.44
C THR A 80 6.38 -0.86 4.01
N ARG A 81 6.57 -2.17 3.77
CA ARG A 81 6.83 -2.73 2.43
C ARG A 81 5.67 -2.47 1.48
N LEU A 82 4.43 -2.67 1.92
CA LEU A 82 3.23 -2.34 1.16
C LEU A 82 3.23 -0.86 0.75
N GLY A 83 3.49 0.05 1.70
CA GLY A 83 3.58 1.48 1.41
C GLY A 83 4.66 1.82 0.38
N ALA A 84 5.81 1.14 0.44
CA ALA A 84 6.89 1.31 -0.53
C ALA A 84 6.51 0.84 -1.95
N GLU A 85 5.77 -0.27 -2.08
CA GLU A 85 5.29 -0.72 -3.39
C GLU A 85 4.29 0.27 -4.02
N VAL A 86 3.38 0.83 -3.21
CA VAL A 86 2.44 1.87 -3.67
C VAL A 86 3.17 3.15 -4.09
N ALA A 87 4.15 3.58 -3.31
CA ALA A 87 4.97 4.76 -3.64
C ALA A 87 5.76 4.55 -4.94
N ALA A 88 6.39 3.39 -5.11
CA ALA A 88 7.13 3.08 -6.33
C ALA A 88 6.22 2.96 -7.57
N ALA A 89 4.97 2.52 -7.40
CA ALA A 89 3.98 2.58 -8.47
C ALA A 89 3.66 4.04 -8.85
N ALA A 90 3.58 4.96 -7.87
CA ALA A 90 3.34 6.38 -8.12
C ALA A 90 4.52 7.04 -8.84
N GLU A 91 5.75 6.68 -8.47
CA GLU A 91 6.97 7.10 -9.18
C GLU A 91 6.96 6.58 -10.63
N GLY A 92 6.60 5.32 -10.84
CA GLY A 92 6.43 4.76 -12.19
C GLY A 92 5.41 5.52 -13.02
N ALA A 93 4.24 5.85 -12.44
CA ALA A 93 3.23 6.67 -13.12
C ALA A 93 3.77 8.08 -13.45
N ALA A 94 4.63 8.64 -12.60
CA ALA A 94 5.27 9.93 -12.86
C ALA A 94 6.23 9.87 -14.05
N MET A 95 6.95 8.76 -14.20
CA MET A 95 7.81 8.49 -15.36
C MET A 95 7.00 8.37 -16.65
N VAL A 96 5.88 7.64 -16.62
CA VAL A 96 4.95 7.56 -17.77
C VAL A 96 4.47 8.95 -18.17
N ARG A 97 4.08 9.77 -17.19
CA ARG A 97 3.60 11.14 -17.44
C ARG A 97 4.62 12.03 -18.15
N VAL A 98 5.91 11.83 -17.92
CA VAL A 98 6.98 12.59 -18.60
C VAL A 98 7.46 11.93 -19.90
N GLY A 99 6.81 10.86 -20.36
CA GLY A 99 7.04 10.23 -21.66
C GLY A 99 7.80 8.89 -21.62
N ASP A 100 8.15 8.36 -20.45
CA ASP A 100 8.77 7.03 -20.36
C ASP A 100 7.70 5.92 -20.35
N ALA A 101 7.28 5.49 -21.54
CA ALA A 101 6.33 4.39 -21.71
C ALA A 101 6.83 3.05 -21.13
N SER A 102 8.16 2.84 -21.01
CA SER A 102 8.71 1.61 -20.43
C SER A 102 8.38 1.46 -18.94
N ALA A 103 8.01 2.56 -18.28
CA ALA A 103 7.61 2.57 -16.88
C ALA A 103 6.26 1.88 -16.63
N LEU A 104 5.39 1.73 -17.64
CA LEU A 104 4.08 1.09 -17.49
C LEU A 104 4.19 -0.35 -16.96
N ALA A 105 5.10 -1.15 -17.52
CA ALA A 105 5.33 -2.52 -17.05
C ALA A 105 5.80 -2.56 -15.59
N ARG A 106 6.59 -1.56 -15.18
CA ARG A 106 7.02 -1.41 -13.78
C ARG A 106 5.82 -1.09 -12.89
N VAL A 107 4.95 -0.15 -13.28
CA VAL A 107 3.73 0.18 -12.53
C VAL A 107 2.86 -1.05 -12.30
N GLY A 108 2.57 -1.83 -13.35
CA GLY A 108 1.79 -3.07 -13.23
C GLY A 108 2.43 -4.08 -12.28
N THR A 109 3.75 -4.27 -12.38
CA THR A 109 4.51 -5.15 -11.47
C THR A 109 4.39 -4.70 -10.01
N ARG A 110 4.52 -3.40 -9.73
CA ARG A 110 4.41 -2.83 -8.38
C ARG A 110 2.99 -2.98 -7.83
N ALA A 111 1.98 -2.75 -8.66
CA ALA A 111 0.58 -2.94 -8.28
C ALA A 111 0.26 -4.41 -7.92
N ALA A 112 0.77 -5.36 -8.69
CA ALA A 112 0.64 -6.79 -8.39
C ALA A 112 1.34 -7.16 -7.07
N ARG A 113 2.57 -6.67 -6.84
CA ARG A 113 3.29 -6.88 -5.58
C ARG A 113 2.56 -6.28 -4.38
N ALA A 114 2.00 -5.08 -4.53
CA ALA A 114 1.20 -4.45 -3.49
C ALA A 114 -0.04 -5.30 -3.12
N ARG A 115 -0.70 -5.94 -4.10
CA ARG A 115 -1.81 -6.87 -3.82
C ARG A 115 -1.37 -8.08 -3.03
N THR A 116 -0.29 -8.75 -3.44
CA THR A 116 0.26 -9.90 -2.71
C THR A 116 0.63 -9.51 -1.28
N GLU A 117 1.32 -8.37 -1.11
CA GLU A 117 1.72 -7.89 0.21
C GLU A 117 0.50 -7.54 1.09
N ALA A 118 -0.52 -6.92 0.52
CA ALA A 118 -1.73 -6.55 1.25
C ALA A 118 -2.52 -7.77 1.73
N ALA A 119 -2.60 -8.82 0.92
CA ALA A 119 -3.25 -10.08 1.31
C ALA A 119 -2.56 -10.70 2.54
N GLU A 120 -1.23 -10.72 2.54
CA GLU A 120 -0.44 -11.22 3.64
C GLU A 120 -0.53 -10.34 4.90
N VAL A 121 -0.50 -9.01 4.75
CA VAL A 121 -0.72 -8.03 5.83
C VAL A 121 -2.08 -8.27 6.49
N LEU A 122 -3.13 -8.45 5.70
CA LEU A 122 -4.48 -8.69 6.20
C LEU A 122 -4.59 -10.05 6.92
N ALA A 123 -4.01 -11.10 6.34
CA ALA A 123 -3.97 -12.42 6.97
C ALA A 123 -3.26 -12.38 8.33
N ARG A 124 -2.12 -11.68 8.41
CA ARG A 124 -1.34 -11.55 9.65
C ARG A 124 -2.11 -10.76 10.71
N ALA A 125 -2.73 -9.64 10.34
CA ALA A 125 -3.53 -8.85 11.27
C ALA A 125 -4.73 -9.62 11.84
N ARG A 126 -5.35 -10.52 11.05
CA ARG A 126 -6.40 -11.42 11.55
C ARG A 126 -5.84 -12.50 12.48
N GLY A 127 -4.68 -13.07 12.15
CA GLY A 127 -3.99 -14.04 13.00
C GLY A 127 -3.53 -13.48 14.35
N THR A 128 -3.26 -12.17 14.45
CA THR A 128 -2.92 -11.52 15.73
C THR A 128 -4.12 -11.25 16.65
N VAL A 129 -5.35 -11.36 16.15
CA VAL A 129 -6.58 -11.07 16.91
C VAL A 129 -7.10 -12.31 17.67
N HIS A 130 -6.64 -13.50 17.32
CA HIS A 130 -6.96 -14.76 18.02
C HIS A 130 -5.68 -15.51 18.40
N PRO A 131 -5.20 -15.39 19.66
CA PRO A 131 -4.21 -16.31 20.22
C PRO A 131 -4.83 -17.67 20.57
#